data_AF-A0A7S3Z6Q9-F1
#
_entry.id   AF-A0A7S3Z6Q9-F1
#
_cell.length_a   1.000
_cell.length_b   1.000
_cell.length_c   1.000
_cell.angle_alpha   90.00
_cell.angle_beta   90.00
_cell.angle_gamma   90.00
#
_symmetry.space_group_name_H-M   'P 1'
#
loop_
_entity.id
_entity.type
_entity.pdbx_description
1 polymer ?
#
loop_
_entity_poly.entity_id
_entity_poly.type
_entity_poly.pdbx_seq_one_letter_code
_entity_poly.pdbx_strand_id
1 'polypeptide(L)'
;MERSKSSDVKRKPGDEDGTSSGRSSKVLRAEVWQGRMELREKEILKLRDEKNKLIDRLARIEQAFFEGRISEEKYENLSAPLKAKIAETQKEIQAKEAKLEEVIKEFKEAQAMETEESGRR
;
A
#
# COMPACT_ATOMS: atom_id res chain seq x y z
N MET A 1 13.48 -78.24 6.12
CA MET A 1 14.27 -77.37 5.21
C MET A 1 13.35 -76.89 4.12
N GLU A 2 12.90 -75.65 4.16
CA GLU A 2 12.47 -74.89 2.98
C GLU A 2 12.82 -73.42 3.21
N ARG A 3 13.42 -72.81 2.19
CA ARG A 3 14.03 -71.48 2.19
C ARG A 3 13.21 -70.56 1.29
N SER A 4 12.91 -69.38 1.82
CA SER A 4 12.76 -68.10 1.10
C SER A 4 11.48 -67.95 0.23
N LYS A 5 10.86 -66.77 0.06
CA LYS A 5 11.39 -65.40 0.01
C LYS A 5 10.29 -64.41 0.46
N SER A 6 10.60 -63.57 1.46
CA SER A 6 9.89 -62.32 1.70
C SER A 6 10.19 -61.34 0.57
N SER A 7 9.15 -60.76 -0.01
CA SER A 7 9.24 -59.68 -0.98
C SER A 7 9.70 -58.40 -0.28
N ASP A 8 11.01 -58.19 -0.33
CA ASP A 8 11.72 -56.98 0.04
C ASP A 8 11.34 -55.87 -0.96
N VAL A 9 10.32 -55.08 -0.60
CA VAL A 9 9.96 -53.85 -1.31
C VAL A 9 11.11 -52.87 -1.10
N LYS A 10 11.98 -52.74 -2.11
CA LYS A 10 12.99 -51.68 -2.18
C LYS A 10 12.32 -50.31 -2.12
N ARG A 11 12.20 -49.74 -0.91
CA ARG A 11 12.08 -48.30 -0.73
C ARG A 11 13.40 -47.69 -1.17
N LYS A 12 13.35 -46.79 -2.15
CA LYS A 12 14.49 -45.92 -2.46
C LYS A 12 14.70 -44.97 -1.26
N PRO A 13 15.92 -44.80 -0.76
CA PRO A 13 16.22 -43.71 0.14
C PRO A 13 16.29 -42.43 -0.71
N GLY A 14 15.43 -41.45 -0.45
CA GLY A 14 15.47 -40.19 -1.19
C GLY A 14 14.22 -39.31 -1.14
N ASP A 15 13.06 -39.84 -0.74
CA ASP A 15 11.87 -38.99 -0.55
C ASP A 15 11.78 -38.53 0.92
N GLU A 16 12.82 -37.81 1.36
CA GLU A 16 12.69 -36.90 2.49
C GLU A 16 11.94 -35.65 2.03
N ASP A 17 10.82 -35.38 2.69
CA ASP A 17 10.28 -34.05 2.96
C ASP A 17 10.19 -33.07 1.78
N GLY A 18 9.23 -33.33 0.90
CA GLY A 18 8.77 -32.38 -0.12
C GLY A 18 7.48 -31.63 0.23
N THR A 19 6.93 -31.72 1.45
CA THR A 19 5.87 -30.77 1.83
C THR A 19 6.50 -29.44 2.16
N SER A 20 6.61 -28.56 1.17
CA SER A 20 6.07 -27.19 1.24
C SER A 20 6.63 -26.31 0.11
N SER A 21 5.70 -25.59 -0.54
CA SER A 21 5.87 -24.16 -0.79
C SER A 21 6.92 -23.71 -1.82
N GLY A 22 6.59 -23.87 -3.10
CA GLY A 22 7.22 -23.09 -4.18
C GLY A 22 6.25 -22.08 -4.77
N ARG A 23 5.94 -20.98 -4.08
CA ARG A 23 5.36 -19.81 -4.77
C ARG A 23 6.35 -19.42 -5.89
N SER A 24 5.89 -19.35 -7.14
CA SER A 24 6.75 -18.94 -8.26
C SER A 24 7.39 -17.59 -7.98
N SER A 25 8.70 -17.45 -8.26
CA SER A 25 9.44 -16.19 -8.09
C SER A 25 8.72 -14.98 -8.73
N LYS A 26 7.98 -15.20 -9.83
CA LYS A 26 7.13 -14.20 -10.47
C LYS A 26 5.97 -13.72 -9.59
N VAL A 27 5.30 -14.66 -8.92
CA VAL A 27 4.19 -14.35 -7.98
C VAL A 27 4.73 -13.57 -6.78
N LEU A 28 5.89 -13.97 -6.25
CA LEU A 28 6.54 -13.25 -5.14
C LEU A 28 6.93 -11.82 -5.53
N ARG A 29 7.43 -11.60 -6.75
CA ARG A 29 7.75 -10.25 -7.24
C ARG A 29 6.50 -9.38 -7.36
N ALA A 30 5.41 -9.89 -7.92
CA ALA A 30 4.16 -9.15 -8.04
C ALA A 30 3.55 -8.79 -6.67
N GLU A 31 3.60 -9.71 -5.71
CA GLU A 31 3.12 -9.48 -4.33
C GLU A 31 3.92 -8.36 -3.62
N VAL A 32 5.23 -8.27 -3.85
CA VAL A 32 6.08 -7.19 -3.30
C VAL A 32 5.68 -5.82 -3.88
N TRP A 33 5.45 -5.75 -5.19
CA TRP A 33 4.98 -4.51 -5.84
C TRP A 33 3.61 -4.09 -5.33
N GLN A 34 2.67 -5.03 -5.23
CA GLN A 34 1.33 -4.78 -4.73
C GLN A 34 1.36 -4.31 -3.27
N GLY A 35 2.14 -4.96 -2.40
CA GLY A 35 2.31 -4.54 -1.01
C GLY A 35 2.89 -3.11 -0.88
N ARG A 36 3.82 -2.73 -1.75
CA ARG A 36 4.37 -1.36 -1.80
C ARG A 36 3.31 -0.32 -2.19
N MET A 37 2.44 -0.64 -3.16
CA MET A 37 1.35 0.23 -3.58
C MET A 37 0.31 0.38 -2.47
N GLU A 38 -0.16 -0.73 -1.88
CA GLU A 38 -1.12 -0.72 -0.78
C GLU A 38 -0.62 0.06 0.44
N LEU A 39 0.68 -0.02 0.76
CA LEU A 39 1.27 0.76 1.84
C LEU A 39 1.17 2.26 1.57
N ARG A 40 1.50 2.68 0.34
CA ARG A 40 1.42 4.10 -0.07
C ARG A 40 -0.01 4.61 -0.10
N GLU A 41 -0.96 3.81 -0.59
CA GLU A 41 -2.38 4.14 -0.55
C GLU A 41 -2.87 4.36 0.89
N LYS A 42 -2.48 3.48 1.82
CA LYS A 42 -2.80 3.64 3.25
C LYS A 42 -2.22 4.92 3.84
N GLU A 43 -1.00 5.31 3.46
CA GLU A 43 -0.41 6.59 3.90
C GLU A 43 -1.20 7.78 3.37
N ILE A 44 -1.58 7.77 2.09
CA ILE A 44 -2.39 8.83 1.46
C ILE A 44 -3.75 8.93 2.16
N LEU A 45 -4.40 7.81 2.45
CA LEU A 45 -5.68 7.78 3.16
C LEU A 45 -5.56 8.40 4.56
N LYS A 46 -4.51 8.08 5.31
CA LYS A 46 -4.27 8.70 6.63
C LYS A 46 -4.15 10.22 6.54
N LEU A 47 -3.39 10.74 5.57
CA LEU A 47 -3.26 12.18 5.36
C LEU A 47 -4.59 12.83 4.95
N ARG A 48 -5.40 12.16 4.12
CA ARG A 48 -6.73 12.64 3.76
C ARG A 48 -7.65 12.71 4.99
N ASP A 49 -7.61 11.72 5.87
CA ASP A 49 -8.36 11.73 7.12
C ASP A 49 -7.90 12.86 8.06
N GLU A 50 -6.59 13.08 8.16
CA GLU A 50 -6.03 14.20 8.92
C GLU A 50 -6.48 15.56 8.36
N LYS A 51 -6.42 15.72 7.03
CA LYS A 51 -6.91 16.92 6.35
C LYS A 51 -8.40 17.14 6.62
N ASN A 52 -9.23 16.09 6.55
CA ASN A 52 -10.67 16.18 6.82
C ASN A 52 -10.94 16.63 8.26
N LYS A 53 -10.21 16.10 9.24
CA LYS A 53 -10.31 16.57 10.64
C LYS A 53 -9.98 18.05 10.81
N LEU A 54 -8.99 18.55 10.05
CA LEU A 54 -8.64 19.98 10.05
C LEU A 54 -9.75 20.83 9.42
N ILE A 55 -10.35 20.36 8.32
CA ILE A 55 -11.50 21.00 7.67
C ILE A 55 -12.70 21.04 8.63
N ASP A 56 -13.03 19.94 9.28
CA ASP A 56 -14.13 19.90 10.25
C ASP A 56 -13.92 20.88 11.40
N ARG A 57 -12.67 20.99 11.87
CA ARG A 57 -12.31 21.96 12.92
C ARG A 57 -12.44 23.40 12.42
N LEU A 58 -12.02 23.68 11.18
CA LEU A 58 -12.17 24.99 10.56
C LEU A 58 -13.66 25.35 10.40
N ALA A 59 -14.49 24.42 9.94
CA ALA A 59 -15.93 24.63 9.78
C ALA A 59 -16.62 24.98 11.11
N ARG A 60 -16.22 24.35 12.23
CA ARG A 60 -16.73 24.70 13.57
C ARG A 60 -16.33 26.11 14.00
N ILE A 61 -15.12 26.56 13.64
CA ILE A 61 -14.64 27.92 13.93
C ILE A 61 -15.41 28.94 13.08
N GLU A 62 -15.61 28.65 11.79
CA GLU A 62 -16.42 29.48 10.88
C GLU A 62 -17.85 29.59 11.40
N GLN A 63 -18.47 28.48 11.80
CA GLN A 63 -19.80 28.50 12.40
C GLN A 63 -19.85 29.35 13.67
N ALA A 64 -18.89 29.21 14.59
CA ALA A 64 -18.84 30.02 15.80
C ALA A 64 -18.68 31.52 15.50
N PHE A 65 -17.98 31.89 14.43
CA PHE A 65 -17.86 33.27 13.98
C PHE A 65 -19.17 33.81 13.41
N PHE A 66 -19.83 33.05 12.51
CA PHE A 66 -21.12 33.45 11.94
C PHE A 66 -22.24 33.54 12.99
N GLU A 67 -22.18 32.72 14.03
CA GLU A 67 -23.10 32.78 15.18
C GLU A 67 -22.74 33.91 16.17
N GLY A 68 -21.69 34.70 15.90
CA GLY A 68 -21.25 35.80 16.76
C GLY A 68 -20.65 35.37 18.10
N ARG A 69 -20.30 34.09 18.26
CA ARG A 69 -19.72 33.54 19.50
C ARG A 69 -18.24 33.88 19.68
N ILE A 70 -17.54 34.23 18.59
CA ILE A 70 -16.15 34.67 18.61
C ILE A 70 -15.98 35.96 17.79
N SER A 71 -15.00 36.78 18.18
CA SER A 71 -14.63 37.98 17.42
C SER A 71 -13.91 37.64 16.12
N GLU A 72 -13.88 38.59 15.20
CA GLU A 72 -13.11 38.51 13.95
C GLU A 72 -11.63 38.23 14.20
N GLU A 73 -11.00 38.96 15.13
CA GLU A 73 -9.60 38.72 15.53
C GLU A 73 -9.37 37.27 16.02
N LYS A 74 -10.29 36.72 16.83
CA LYS A 74 -10.19 35.32 17.28
C LYS A 74 -10.39 34.34 16.12
N TYR A 75 -11.32 34.64 15.21
CA TYR A 75 -11.56 33.85 14.03
C TYR A 75 -10.32 33.79 13.13
N GLU A 76 -9.67 34.92 12.85
CA GLU A 76 -8.46 34.97 12.03
C GLU A 76 -7.31 34.21 12.69
N ASN A 77 -7.06 34.44 13.97
CA ASN A 77 -6.00 33.77 14.74
C ASN A 77 -6.17 32.24 14.78
N LEU A 78 -7.41 31.74 14.79
CA LEU A 78 -7.69 30.30 14.82
C LEU A 78 -7.78 29.69 13.41
N SER A 79 -8.31 30.40 12.43
CA SER A 79 -8.55 29.89 11.07
C SER A 79 -7.32 29.94 10.18
N ALA A 80 -6.49 30.98 10.27
CA ALA A 80 -5.28 31.13 9.47
C ALA A 80 -4.29 29.94 9.62
N PRO A 81 -3.89 29.50 10.84
CA PRO A 81 -2.99 28.36 10.97
C PRO A 81 -3.62 27.06 10.50
N LEU A 82 -4.94 26.88 10.65
CA LEU A 82 -5.62 25.69 10.14
C LEU A 82 -5.64 25.67 8.61
N LYS A 83 -5.91 26.80 7.95
CA LYS A 83 -5.86 26.94 6.49
C LYS A 83 -4.46 26.64 5.96
N ALA A 84 -3.43 27.16 6.62
CA ALA A 84 -2.03 26.86 6.28
C ALA A 84 -1.73 25.36 6.38
N LYS A 85 -2.13 24.72 7.50
CA LYS A 85 -1.91 23.28 7.70
C LYS A 85 -2.68 22.42 6.70
N ILE A 86 -3.93 22.77 6.36
CA ILE A 86 -4.72 22.10 5.32
C ILE A 86 -4.00 22.17 3.97
N ALA A 87 -3.46 23.33 3.61
CA ALA A 87 -2.72 23.52 2.37
C ALA A 87 -1.42 22.71 2.33
N GLU A 88 -0.69 22.64 3.45
CA GLU A 88 0.50 21.81 3.59
C GLU A 88 0.18 20.32 3.45
N THR A 89 -0.81 19.81 4.19
CA THR A 89 -1.24 18.40 4.08
C THR A 89 -1.73 18.07 2.67
N GLN A 90 -2.42 19.00 1.99
CA GLN A 90 -2.82 18.82 0.59
C GLN A 90 -1.62 18.67 -0.35
N LYS A 91 -0.56 19.45 -0.16
CA LYS A 91 0.67 19.32 -0.96
C LYS A 91 1.34 17.97 -0.71
N GLU A 92 1.35 17.50 0.54
CA GLU A 92 1.92 16.19 0.87
C GLU A 92 1.13 15.05 0.21
N ILE A 93 -0.20 15.11 0.24
CA ILE A 93 -1.09 14.16 -0.46
C ILE A 93 -0.73 14.13 -1.94
N GLN A 94 -0.67 15.28 -2.61
CA GLN A 94 -0.34 15.36 -4.04
C GLN A 94 1.05 14.79 -4.35
N ALA A 95 2.04 15.07 -3.50
CA ALA A 95 3.39 14.55 -3.67
C ALA A 95 3.44 13.01 -3.52
N LYS A 96 2.65 12.44 -2.60
CA LYS A 96 2.56 10.98 -2.43
C LYS A 96 1.75 10.32 -3.56
N GLU A 97 0.70 10.97 -4.04
CA GLU A 97 -0.10 10.51 -5.19
C GLU A 97 0.75 10.44 -6.46
N ALA A 98 1.53 11.49 -6.77
CA ALA A 98 2.44 11.49 -7.91
C ALA A 98 3.45 10.33 -7.84
N LYS A 99 4.03 10.09 -6.65
CA LYS A 99 4.94 8.96 -6.43
C LYS A 99 4.24 7.61 -6.58
N LEU A 100 2.97 7.49 -6.19
CA LEU A 100 2.19 6.27 -6.36
C LEU A 100 1.93 6.00 -7.85
N GLU A 101 1.60 7.03 -8.63
CA GLU A 101 1.45 6.92 -10.09
C GLU A 101 2.75 6.47 -10.77
N GLU A 102 3.90 7.00 -10.36
CA GLU A 102 5.21 6.53 -10.85
C GLU A 102 5.43 5.05 -10.58
N VAL A 103 5.14 4.57 -9.36
CA VAL A 103 5.28 3.14 -9.01
C VAL A 103 4.30 2.26 -9.79
N ILE A 104 3.08 2.72 -10.02
CA ILE A 104 2.09 2.01 -10.85
C ILE A 104 2.59 1.92 -12.30
N LYS A 105 3.21 2.98 -12.81
CA LYS A 105 3.79 2.99 -14.16
C LYS A 105 4.96 2.00 -14.27
N GLU A 106 5.91 2.06 -13.34
CA GLU A 106 7.04 1.10 -13.26
C GLU A 106 6.55 -0.35 -13.21
N PHE A 107 5.50 -0.62 -12.42
CA PHE A 107 4.91 -1.95 -12.33
C PHE A 107 4.30 -2.43 -13.66
N LYS A 108 3.59 -1.56 -14.38
CA LYS A 108 3.02 -1.88 -15.70
C LYS A 108 4.11 -2.14 -16.75
N GLU A 109 5.16 -1.33 -16.76
CA GLU A 109 6.31 -1.52 -17.65
C GLU A 109 7.06 -2.83 -17.36
N ALA A 110 7.27 -3.14 -16.07
CA ALA A 110 7.89 -4.40 -15.64
C ALA A 110 7.05 -5.62 -16.06
N GLN A 111 5.72 -5.55 -15.93
CA GLN A 111 4.85 -6.63 -16.42
C GLN A 111 4.92 -6.79 -17.95
N ALA A 112 4.96 -5.69 -18.71
CA ALA A 112 5.04 -5.74 -20.16
C ALA A 112 6.35 -6.40 -20.65
N MET A 113 7.50 -6.02 -20.09
CA MET A 113 8.79 -6.63 -20.44
C MET A 113 8.86 -8.12 -20.10
N GLU A 114 8.28 -8.53 -18.97
CA GLU A 114 8.21 -9.96 -18.61
C GLU A 114 7.32 -10.78 -19.57
N THR A 115 6.37 -10.16 -20.28
CA THR A 115 5.56 -10.86 -21.30
C THR A 115 6.26 -10.99 -22.66
N GLU A 116 7.10 -10.02 -23.05
CA GLU A 116 7.87 -10.10 -24.30
C GLU A 116 9.03 -11.09 -24.22
N GLU A 117 9.68 -11.21 -23.05
CA GLU A 117 10.77 -12.19 -22.85
C GLU A 117 10.25 -13.63 -22.83
N SER A 118 9.01 -13.85 -22.37
CA SER A 118 8.38 -15.17 -22.36
C SER A 118 7.84 -15.62 -23.72
N GLY A 119 7.76 -14.72 -24.72
CA GLY A 119 7.31 -15.02 -26.09
C GLY A 119 8.46 -15.28 -27.09
N ARG A 120 9.72 -15.15 -26.67
CA ARG A 120 10.92 -15.38 -27.50
C ARG A 120 11.65 -16.71 -27.23
N ARG A 121 11.08 -17.60 -26.41
CA ARG A 121 11.64 -18.94 -26.13
C ARG A 121 10.90 -20.03 -26.90
#